data_AF-A0A958WLX7-F1
#
_entry.id   AF-A0A958WLX7-F1
#
_cell.length_a   1.000
_cell.length_b   1.000
_cell.length_c   1.000
_cell.angle_alpha   90.00
_cell.angle_beta   90.00
_cell.angle_gamma   90.00
#
_symmetry.space_group_name_H-M   'P 1'
#
loop_
_entity.id
_entity.type
_entity.pdbx_description
1 polymer ?
#
loop_
_entity_poly.entity_id
_entity_poly.type
_entity_poly.pdbx_seq_one_letter_code
_entity_poly.pdbx_strand_id
1 'polypeptide(L)'
;MKKSKLIMIAGAFLILGLFLFPLWNITLEAPQYPDPIGMDIWINKITDHEPNDIQNINLMNHYVGMKPIPEDMKEFHIFPGVVMTMSVLGLILAFVGNRKLYLVWFIAMALLGTAGMYDFYLWEYDYGHNLSEHAAIKFT
;
A
#
# COMPACT_ATOMS: atom_id res chain seq x y z
N MET A 1 6.31 -2.50 34.04
CA MET A 1 6.45 -1.35 33.12
C MET A 1 5.18 -0.50 33.16
N LYS A 2 5.25 0.83 33.01
CA LYS A 2 4.03 1.67 32.94
C LYS A 2 3.19 1.26 31.73
N LYS A 3 1.86 1.23 31.86
CA LYS A 3 0.92 0.84 30.77
C LYS A 3 1.19 1.62 29.47
N SER A 4 1.47 2.93 29.57
CA SER A 4 1.78 3.78 28.41
C SER A 4 3.04 3.35 27.65
N LYS A 5 4.05 2.81 28.33
CA LYS A 5 5.26 2.29 27.68
C LYS A 5 4.97 0.99 26.92
N LEU A 6 4.16 0.10 27.50
CA LEU A 6 3.75 -1.14 26.82
C LEU A 6 2.95 -0.85 25.55
N ILE A 7 2.01 0.09 25.61
CA ILE A 7 1.23 0.51 24.44
C ILE A 7 2.13 1.08 23.34
N MET A 8 3.10 1.93 23.70
CA MET A 8 4.05 2.49 22.73
C MET A 8 4.88 1.39 22.04
N ILE A 9 5.41 0.44 22.81
CA ILE A 9 6.17 -0.69 22.27
C ILE A 9 5.30 -1.53 21.34
N ALA A 10 4.07 -1.86 21.77
CA ALA A 10 3.13 -2.61 20.95
C ALA A 10 2.83 -1.87 19.64
N GLY A 11 2.56 -0.56 19.67
CA GLY A 11 2.33 0.24 18.48
C GLY A 11 3.53 0.26 17.52
N ALA A 12 4.75 0.41 18.05
CA ALA A 12 5.97 0.38 17.26
C ALA A 12 6.23 -0.97 16.58
N PHE A 13 5.84 -2.09 17.22
CA PHE A 13 5.92 -3.41 16.61
C PHE A 13 4.77 -3.69 15.63
N LEU A 14 3.55 -3.21 15.90
CA LEU A 14 2.39 -3.46 15.06
C LEU A 14 2.57 -2.94 13.63
N ILE A 15 3.25 -1.81 13.45
CA ILE A 15 3.53 -1.29 12.10
C ILE A 15 4.46 -2.19 11.29
N LEU A 16 5.25 -3.07 11.93
CA LEU A 16 6.02 -4.10 11.21
C LEU A 16 5.13 -5.21 10.64
N GLY A 17 3.87 -5.29 11.06
CA GLY A 17 2.87 -6.18 10.45
C GLY A 17 2.70 -5.93 8.95
N LEU A 18 3.00 -4.72 8.46
CA LEU A 18 2.96 -4.38 7.04
C LEU A 18 3.96 -5.16 6.17
N PHE A 19 4.95 -5.83 6.78
CA PHE A 19 5.87 -6.74 6.09
C PHE A 19 5.38 -8.19 6.07
N LEU A 20 4.39 -8.52 6.89
CA LEU A 20 3.87 -9.89 7.06
C LEU A 20 2.54 -10.10 6.32
N PHE A 21 1.78 -9.03 6.14
CA PHE A 21 0.46 -9.06 5.51
C PHE A 21 0.40 -8.06 4.35
N PRO A 22 -0.38 -8.35 3.30
CA PRO A 22 -0.66 -7.36 2.27
C PRO A 22 -1.35 -6.15 2.89
N LEU A 23 -1.01 -4.96 2.41
CA LEU A 23 -1.67 -3.71 2.75
C LEU A 23 -3.12 -3.73 2.28
N TRP A 24 -3.33 -4.27 1.08
CA TRP A 24 -4.62 -4.31 0.42
C TRP A 24 -4.69 -5.47 -0.57
N ASN A 25 -5.90 -5.92 -0.86
CA ASN A 25 -6.19 -6.89 -1.90
C ASN A 25 -7.24 -6.30 -2.84
N ILE A 26 -7.05 -6.46 -4.15
CA ILE A 26 -8.03 -6.10 -5.16
C ILE A 26 -8.49 -7.37 -5.85
N THR A 27 -9.80 -7.63 -5.82
CA THR A 27 -10.44 -8.71 -6.56
C THR A 27 -11.35 -8.12 -7.63
N LEU A 28 -11.23 -8.64 -8.86
CA LEU A 28 -12.00 -8.23 -10.02
C LEU A 28 -12.87 -9.40 -10.49
N GLU A 29 -14.18 -9.19 -10.45
CA GLU A 29 -15.16 -10.12 -10.98
C GLU A 29 -15.63 -9.63 -12.34
N ALA A 30 -15.52 -10.49 -13.36
CA ALA A 30 -15.95 -10.17 -14.70
C ALA A 30 -16.60 -11.40 -15.37
N PRO A 31 -17.65 -11.23 -16.19
CA PRO A 31 -18.31 -12.35 -16.87
C PRO A 31 -17.37 -13.22 -17.74
N GLN A 32 -16.23 -12.68 -18.15
CA GLN A 32 -15.23 -13.34 -18.99
C GLN A 32 -14.31 -14.29 -18.21
N TYR A 33 -14.20 -14.12 -16.90
CA TYR A 33 -13.35 -14.94 -16.03
C TYR A 33 -14.24 -15.80 -15.11
N PRO A 34 -14.23 -17.14 -15.24
CA PRO A 34 -15.05 -18.01 -14.38
C PRO A 34 -14.71 -17.87 -12.89
N ASP A 35 -13.43 -17.69 -12.60
CA ASP A 35 -12.90 -17.43 -11.27
C ASP A 35 -12.45 -15.95 -11.19
N PRO A 36 -12.68 -15.25 -10.06
CA PRO A 36 -12.22 -13.88 -9.89
C PRO A 36 -10.70 -13.80 -9.99
N ILE A 37 -10.20 -12.75 -10.66
CA ILE A 37 -8.76 -12.46 -10.74
C ILE A 37 -8.41 -11.33 -9.78
N GLY A 38 -7.20 -11.32 -9.22
CA GLY A 38 -6.83 -10.28 -8.27
C GLY A 38 -5.34 -10.03 -8.09
N MET A 39 -5.03 -9.04 -7.27
CA MET A 39 -3.67 -8.75 -6.87
C MET A 39 -3.58 -8.32 -5.41
N ASP A 40 -2.49 -8.73 -4.78
CA ASP A 40 -2.13 -8.36 -3.42
C ASP A 40 -1.09 -7.23 -3.45
N ILE A 41 -1.43 -6.12 -2.79
CA ILE A 41 -0.57 -4.95 -2.68
C ILE A 41 0.17 -5.04 -1.35
N TRP A 42 1.48 -5.21 -1.42
CA TRP A 42 2.38 -5.23 -0.27
C TRP A 42 3.08 -3.88 -0.14
N ILE A 43 3.69 -3.63 1.02
CA ILE A 43 4.45 -2.39 1.24
C ILE A 43 5.63 -2.19 0.28
N ASN A 44 6.11 -3.27 -0.34
CA ASN A 44 7.32 -3.28 -1.16
C ASN A 44 7.16 -3.95 -2.53
N LYS A 45 5.95 -4.37 -2.90
CA LYS A 45 5.67 -5.07 -4.17
C LYS A 45 4.17 -5.22 -4.40
N ILE A 46 3.80 -5.54 -5.63
CA ILE A 46 2.48 -6.08 -5.97
C ILE A 46 2.66 -7.53 -6.42
N THR A 47 1.80 -8.44 -5.98
CA THR A 47 1.87 -9.86 -6.34
C THR A 47 0.54 -10.37 -6.84
N ASP A 48 0.59 -11.41 -7.66
CA ASP A 48 -0.57 -12.21 -8.04
C ASP A 48 -1.35 -12.67 -6.81
N HIS A 49 -2.69 -12.61 -6.89
CA HIS A 49 -3.54 -13.29 -5.92
C HIS A 49 -3.62 -14.79 -6.27
N GLU A 50 -3.94 -15.10 -7.52
CA GLU A 50 -3.79 -16.42 -8.14
C GLU A 50 -2.80 -16.38 -9.32
N PRO A 51 -2.16 -17.52 -9.68
CA PRO A 51 -1.11 -17.54 -10.70
C PRO A 51 -1.51 -16.90 -12.03
N ASN A 52 -0.73 -15.92 -12.48
CA ASN A 52 -0.92 -15.14 -13.73
C ASN A 52 -2.05 -14.11 -13.70
N ASP A 53 -2.63 -13.80 -12.55
CA ASP A 53 -3.68 -12.79 -12.44
C ASP A 53 -3.22 -11.41 -12.93
N ILE A 54 -2.04 -10.92 -12.52
CA ILE A 54 -1.52 -9.63 -12.96
C ILE A 54 -1.33 -9.62 -14.48
N GLN A 55 -0.90 -10.73 -15.08
CA GLN A 55 -0.78 -10.84 -16.53
C GLN A 55 -2.15 -10.70 -17.21
N ASN A 56 -3.18 -11.37 -16.68
CA ASN A 56 -4.55 -11.29 -17.18
C ASN A 56 -5.12 -9.87 -17.02
N ILE A 57 -4.90 -9.24 -15.86
CA ILE A 57 -5.30 -7.86 -15.60
C ILE A 57 -4.60 -6.91 -16.58
N ASN A 58 -3.29 -7.07 -16.81
CA ASN A 58 -2.54 -6.24 -17.76
C ASN A 58 -3.01 -6.42 -19.21
N LEU A 59 -3.39 -7.64 -19.60
CA LEU A 59 -3.99 -7.89 -20.91
C LEU A 59 -5.33 -7.14 -21.04
N MET A 60 -6.16 -7.16 -20.01
CA MET A 60 -7.42 -6.42 -19.98
C MET A 60 -7.18 -4.90 -20.01
N ASN A 61 -6.23 -4.40 -19.21
CA ASN A 61 -5.83 -2.99 -19.19
C ASN A 61 -5.40 -2.52 -20.58
N HIS A 62 -4.64 -3.33 -21.32
CA HIS A 62 -4.23 -3.01 -22.69
C HIS A 62 -5.44 -2.76 -23.62
N TYR A 63 -6.50 -3.58 -23.53
CA TYR A 63 -7.69 -3.40 -24.37
C TYR A 63 -8.52 -2.17 -24.00
N VAL A 64 -8.56 -1.83 -22.72
CA VAL A 64 -9.29 -0.67 -22.18
C VAL A 64 -8.46 0.63 -22.24
N GLY A 65 -7.15 0.52 -22.50
CA GLY A 65 -6.23 1.65 -22.56
C GLY A 65 -5.66 2.08 -21.22
N MET A 66 -5.83 1.29 -20.17
CA MET A 66 -5.17 1.51 -18.88
C MET A 66 -3.68 1.15 -18.96
N LYS A 67 -2.87 1.76 -18.09
CA LYS A 67 -1.45 1.43 -17.96
C LYS A 67 -1.28 0.00 -17.41
N PRO A 68 -0.21 -0.71 -17.77
CA PRO A 68 0.13 -1.95 -17.09
C PRO A 68 0.44 -1.67 -15.61
N ILE A 69 0.13 -2.62 -14.73
CA ILE A 69 0.56 -2.60 -13.33
C ILE A 69 2.09 -2.59 -13.32
N PRO A 70 2.73 -1.64 -12.62
CA PRO A 70 4.18 -1.53 -12.59
C PRO A 70 4.76 -2.64 -11.72
N GLU A 71 5.85 -3.26 -12.18
CA GLU A 71 6.59 -4.25 -11.39
C GLU A 71 7.41 -3.59 -10.26
N ASP A 72 7.83 -2.35 -10.48
CA ASP A 72 8.63 -1.59 -9.54
C ASP A 72 8.18 -0.13 -9.46
N MET A 73 8.20 0.42 -8.24
CA MET A 73 7.71 1.75 -7.90
C MET A 73 8.65 2.37 -6.88
N LYS A 74 8.80 3.70 -6.90
CA LYS A 74 9.66 4.39 -5.93
C LYS A 74 9.17 4.16 -4.50
N GLU A 75 7.86 4.08 -4.35
CA GLU A 75 7.13 3.86 -3.11
C GLU A 75 7.52 2.53 -2.47
N PHE A 76 7.81 1.48 -3.26
CA PHE A 76 8.26 0.18 -2.77
C PHE A 76 9.62 0.23 -2.07
N HIS A 77 10.43 1.27 -2.32
CA HIS A 77 11.67 1.50 -1.61
C HIS A 77 11.51 2.50 -0.46
N ILE A 78 10.65 3.50 -0.63
CA ILE A 78 10.44 4.56 0.36
C ILE A 78 9.62 4.04 1.55
N PHE A 79 8.49 3.38 1.32
CA PHE A 79 7.57 2.96 2.38
C PHE A 79 8.21 1.99 3.38
N PRO A 80 8.95 0.94 2.95
CA PRO A 80 9.68 0.09 3.88
C PRO A 80 10.65 0.86 4.76
N GLY A 81 11.41 1.79 4.19
CA GLY A 81 12.37 2.62 4.92
C GLY A 81 11.68 3.50 5.96
N VAL A 82 10.54 4.11 5.60
CA VAL A 82 9.74 4.93 6.50
C VAL A 82 9.19 4.09 7.65
N VAL A 83 8.60 2.92 7.38
CA VAL A 83 8.03 2.06 8.42
C VAL A 83 9.10 1.53 9.37
N MET A 84 10.25 1.07 8.85
CA MET A 84 11.38 0.64 9.68
C MET A 84 11.89 1.78 10.57
N THR A 85 12.05 2.98 10.00
CA THR A 85 12.48 4.17 10.76
C THR A 85 11.48 4.52 11.86
N MET A 86 10.17 4.51 11.55
CA MET A 86 9.13 4.81 12.53
C MET A 86 9.04 3.75 13.62
N SER A 87 9.28 2.48 13.30
CA SER A 87 9.31 1.39 14.28
C SER A 87 10.48 1.56 15.25
N VAL A 88 11.70 1.74 14.75
CA VAL A 88 12.89 1.97 15.58
C VAL A 88 12.74 3.23 16.42
N LEU A 89 12.28 4.33 15.82
CA LEU A 89 12.02 5.58 16.55
C LEU A 89 10.98 5.37 17.66
N GLY A 90 9.90 4.64 17.37
CA GLY A 90 8.86 4.32 18.35
C GLY A 90 9.40 3.54 19.55
N LEU A 91 10.27 2.56 19.30
CA LEU A 91 10.95 1.81 20.34
C LEU A 91 11.87 2.71 21.18
N ILE A 92 12.70 3.55 20.55
CA ILE A 92 13.58 4.50 21.26
C ILE A 92 12.75 5.41 22.17
N LEU A 93 11.69 6.03 21.65
CA LEU A 93 10.82 6.91 22.42
C LEU A 93 10.16 6.16 23.58
N ALA A 94 9.78 4.90 23.40
CA ALA A 94 9.21 4.09 24.46
C ALA A 94 10.16 3.92 25.66
N PHE A 95 11.48 3.86 25.43
CA PHE A 95 12.47 3.84 26.50
C PHE A 95 12.64 5.19 27.19
N VAL A 96 12.53 6.30 26.46
CA VAL A 96 12.54 7.67 27.02
C VAL A 96 11.34 7.92 27.95
N GLY A 97 10.16 7.38 27.62
CA GLY A 97 9.01 7.38 28.53
C GLY A 97 8.21 8.69 28.63
N ASN A 98 8.44 9.64 27.72
CA ASN A 98 7.75 10.93 27.70
C ASN A 98 6.48 10.88 26.83
N ARG A 99 5.31 11.07 27.46
CA ARG A 99 3.99 11.01 26.79
C ARG A 99 3.84 12.04 25.67
N LYS A 100 4.47 13.21 25.78
CA LYS A 100 4.43 14.22 24.70
C LYS A 100 5.11 13.71 23.44
N LEU A 101 6.21 12.97 23.58
CA LEU A 101 6.92 12.39 22.44
C LEU A 101 6.11 11.27 21.77
N TYR A 102 5.30 10.53 22.53
CA TYR A 102 4.39 9.53 21.94
C TYR A 102 3.33 10.19 21.07
N LEU A 103 2.78 11.33 21.52
CA LEU A 103 1.84 12.10 20.73
C LEU A 103 2.50 12.67 19.47
N VAL A 104 3.72 13.21 19.56
CA VAL A 104 4.48 13.70 18.41
C VAL A 104 4.72 12.56 17.40
N TRP A 105 5.15 11.39 17.87
CA TRP A 105 5.35 10.21 17.02
C TRP A 105 4.05 9.77 16.33
N PHE A 106 2.94 9.76 17.06
CA PHE A 106 1.63 9.42 16.51
C PHE A 106 1.18 10.43 15.44
N ILE A 107 1.34 11.73 15.69
CA ILE A 107 1.02 12.78 14.71
C ILE A 107 1.89 12.62 13.46
N ALA A 108 3.19 12.40 13.63
CA ALA A 108 4.10 12.17 12.50
C ALA A 108 3.68 10.94 11.68
N MET A 109 3.33 9.84 12.34
CA MET A 109 2.83 8.63 11.67
C MET A 109 1.51 8.90 10.95
N ALA A 110 0.56 9.64 11.55
CA ALA A 110 -0.71 9.98 10.92
C ALA A 110 -0.52 10.86 9.66
N LEU A 111 0.39 11.82 9.71
CA LEU A 111 0.74 12.66 8.57
C LEU A 111 1.38 11.83 7.44
N LEU A 112 2.34 10.96 7.77
CA LEU A 112 2.98 10.07 6.80
C LEU A 112 1.98 9.09 6.18
N GLY A 113 1.10 8.50 6.99
CA GLY A 113 0.05 7.61 6.52
C GLY A 113 -0.94 8.33 5.59
N THR A 114 -1.33 9.55 5.95
CA THR A 114 -2.20 10.39 5.11
C THR A 114 -1.52 10.75 3.79
N ALA A 115 -0.23 11.07 3.82
CA ALA A 115 0.55 11.32 2.61
C ALA A 115 0.61 10.09 1.70
N GLY A 116 0.81 8.89 2.27
CA GLY A 116 0.77 7.63 1.52
C GLY A 116 -0.61 7.32 0.93
N MET A 117 -1.69 7.59 1.66
CA MET A 117 -3.06 7.45 1.12
C MET A 117 -3.34 8.44 -0.02
N TYR A 118 -2.85 9.67 0.11
CA TYR A 118 -2.99 10.68 -0.94
C TYR A 118 -2.20 10.29 -2.19
N ASP A 119 -0.98 9.77 -2.03
CA ASP A 119 -0.17 9.25 -3.13
C ASP A 119 -0.88 8.06 -3.84
N PHE A 120 -1.43 7.12 -3.06
CA PHE A 120 -2.22 6.01 -3.60
C PHE A 120 -3.45 6.50 -4.38
N TYR A 121 -4.16 7.52 -3.88
CA TYR A 121 -5.27 8.14 -4.60
C TYR A 121 -4.84 8.74 -5.95
N LEU A 122 -3.65 9.34 -6.04
CA LEU A 122 -3.13 9.87 -7.30
C LEU A 122 -2.86 8.75 -8.32
N TRP A 123 -2.35 7.60 -7.86
CA TRP A 123 -2.19 6.42 -8.70
C TRP A 123 -3.53 5.91 -9.23
N GLU A 124 -4.53 5.72 -8.36
CA GLU A 124 -5.86 5.29 -8.79
C GLU A 124 -6.51 6.28 -9.75
N TYR A 125 -6.37 7.58 -9.49
CA TYR A 125 -6.91 8.63 -10.35
C TYR A 125 -6.27 8.60 -11.74
N ASP A 126 -4.93 8.54 -11.82
CA ASP A 126 -4.22 8.45 -13.10
C ASP A 126 -4.56 7.17 -13.86
N TYR A 127 -4.66 6.02 -13.17
CA TYR A 127 -5.06 4.76 -13.79
C TYR A 127 -6.49 4.80 -14.34
N GLY A 128 -7.41 5.46 -13.62
CA GLY A 128 -8.81 5.56 -14.03
C GLY A 128 -9.11 6.63 -15.08
N HIS A 129 -8.29 7.68 -15.19
CA HIS A 129 -8.62 8.86 -16.02
C HIS A 129 -7.65 9.11 -17.18
N ASN A 130 -6.50 8.45 -17.20
CA ASN A 130 -5.48 8.62 -18.23
C ASN A 130 -5.44 7.41 -19.18
N LEU A 131 -6.56 7.19 -19.87
CA LEU A 131 -6.72 6.08 -20.81
C LEU A 131 -6.15 6.44 -22.19
N SER A 132 -5.52 5.45 -22.84
CA SER A 132 -5.01 5.60 -24.20
C SER A 132 -6.13 5.88 -25.21
N GLU A 133 -5.95 6.90 -26.06
CA GLU A 133 -6.88 7.22 -27.15
C GLU A 133 -6.99 6.09 -28.20
N HIS A 134 -5.99 5.20 -28.24
CA HIS A 134 -5.91 4.06 -29.16
C HIS A 134 -6.46 2.76 -28.56
N ALA A 135 -7.12 2.80 -27.40
CA ALA A 135 -7.75 1.64 -26.79
C ALA A 135 -8.77 0.99 -27.73
N ALA A 136 -8.83 -0.35 -27.71
CA ALA A 136 -9.78 -1.13 -28.49
C ALA A 136 -11.22 -0.97 -27.96
N ILE A 137 -11.37 -0.81 -26.65
CA ILE A 137 -12.65 -0.58 -25.97
C ILE A 137 -12.65 0.85 -25.44
N LYS A 138 -13.71 1.61 -25.76
CA LYS A 138 -13.91 2.97 -25.27
C LYS A 138 -15.22 3.05 -24.50
N PHE A 139 -15.18 3.65 -23.32
CA PHE A 139 -16.38 4.02 -22.58
C PHE A 139 -16.83 5.38 -23.08
N THR A 140 -18.10 5.47 -23.50
CA THR A 140 -18.73 6.69 -24.04
C THR A 140 -19.47 7.42 -22.93
#